data_AF-A0A7K0PXJ9-F1
#
_entry.id   AF-A0A7K0PXJ9-F1
#
_cell.length_a   1.000
_cell.length_b   1.000
_cell.length_c   1.000
_cell.angle_alpha   90.00
_cell.angle_beta   90.00
_cell.angle_gamma   90.00
#
_symmetry.space_group_name_H-M   'P 1'
#
loop_
_entity.id
_entity.type
_entity.pdbx_description
1 polymer ?
#
loop_
_entity_poly.entity_id
_entity_poly.type
_entity_poly.pdbx_seq_one_letter_code
_entity_poly.pdbx_strand_id
1 'polypeptide(L)'
;MHRPYHRRVPTLSDLGQLPKRLVLGRPVRSDKAGESLLPKRLALPIFASDPLSSVAYATQEILIVLTLAGTAFLFLAPWLAVAVVVLLVVVVLSYRQVVHAYPSGGGDYEVAAKNHGRFASLVVASALLIDYVMTVAVSVASGTDNIISAFPALAEHRVLLAVGLVAFLAAANLRGLRESGKSFAVPTYLFVAGILVMVVTGFVRYFFTDASLVAESASYTITPEPGYDNLAG
;
A
#
# COMPACT_ATOMS: atom_id res chain seq x y z
N MET A 1 20.02 -6.24 -55.20
CA MET A 1 18.55 -6.25 -54.98
C MET A 1 18.26 -5.39 -53.74
N HIS A 2 18.09 -4.08 -53.94
CA HIS A 2 17.91 -3.09 -52.86
C HIS A 2 16.43 -2.95 -52.49
N ARG A 3 16.07 -3.16 -51.22
CA ARG A 3 14.76 -2.75 -50.68
C ARG A 3 14.81 -1.28 -50.26
N PRO A 4 13.82 -0.45 -50.60
CA PRO A 4 13.84 0.96 -50.22
C PRO A 4 13.50 1.14 -48.73
N TYR A 5 14.23 2.03 -48.08
CA TYR A 5 13.99 2.45 -46.71
C TYR A 5 12.84 3.46 -46.69
N HIS A 6 11.63 3.02 -46.32
CA HIS A 6 10.51 3.96 -46.12
C HIS A 6 10.77 4.80 -44.87
N ARG A 7 11.23 6.04 -45.06
CA ARG A 7 11.17 7.10 -44.05
C ARG A 7 9.69 7.36 -43.76
N ARG A 8 9.19 6.93 -42.59
CA ARG A 8 7.87 7.35 -42.11
C ARG A 8 7.90 8.86 -41.89
N VAL A 9 7.14 9.59 -42.68
CA VAL A 9 6.85 11.01 -42.44
C VAL A 9 5.96 11.08 -41.20
N PRO A 10 6.31 11.87 -40.17
CA PRO A 10 5.46 12.03 -38.99
C PRO A 10 4.14 12.71 -39.41
N THR A 11 3.02 12.05 -39.11
CA THR A 11 1.67 12.57 -39.35
C THR A 11 1.32 13.65 -38.32
N LEU A 12 0.39 14.56 -38.62
CA LEU A 12 -0.02 15.66 -37.71
C LEU A 12 -0.47 15.18 -36.31
N SER A 13 -0.91 13.92 -36.20
CA SER A 13 -1.21 13.21 -34.95
C SER A 13 0.01 12.92 -34.08
N ASP A 14 1.21 12.78 -34.66
CA ASP A 14 2.47 12.61 -33.90
C ASP A 14 2.90 13.92 -33.24
N LEU A 15 2.64 15.08 -33.87
CA LEU A 15 3.00 16.41 -33.34
C LEU A 15 2.20 16.77 -32.08
N GLY A 16 0.89 16.43 -32.05
CA GLY A 16 0.07 16.57 -30.84
C GLY A 16 0.42 15.55 -29.74
N GLN A 17 1.10 14.45 -30.09
CA GLN A 17 1.59 13.46 -29.14
C GLN A 17 3.00 13.75 -28.61
N LEU A 18 3.75 14.71 -29.16
CA LEU A 18 5.07 15.09 -28.65
C LEU A 18 5.05 15.64 -27.21
N PRO A 19 4.18 16.59 -26.83
CA PRO A 19 4.09 17.01 -25.42
C PRO A 19 3.61 15.84 -24.54
N LYS A 20 2.71 15.01 -25.05
CA LYS A 20 2.22 13.80 -24.37
C LYS A 20 3.35 12.77 -24.17
N ARG A 21 4.23 12.57 -25.15
CA ARG A 21 5.40 11.67 -25.11
C ARG A 21 6.55 12.21 -24.25
N LEU A 22 6.70 13.52 -24.16
CA LEU A 22 7.69 14.17 -23.30
C LEU A 22 7.30 14.06 -21.82
N VAL A 23 6.00 14.16 -21.51
CA VAL A 23 5.47 14.08 -20.14
C VAL A 23 5.25 12.63 -19.70
N LEU A 24 4.65 11.79 -20.56
CA LEU A 24 4.18 10.43 -20.23
C LEU A 24 5.08 9.30 -20.78
N GLY A 25 6.12 9.60 -21.57
CA GLY A 25 6.94 8.55 -22.19
C GLY A 25 6.29 7.86 -23.39
N ARG A 26 6.95 6.82 -23.92
CA ARG A 26 6.41 6.02 -25.03
C ARG A 26 5.31 5.07 -24.50
N PRO A 27 4.13 5.00 -25.15
CA PRO A 27 3.07 4.10 -24.72
C PRO A 27 3.53 2.64 -24.82
N VAL A 28 3.47 1.93 -23.69
CA VAL A 28 3.73 0.49 -23.62
C VAL A 28 2.50 -0.22 -24.17
N ARG A 29 2.70 -1.03 -25.22
CA ARG A 29 1.61 -1.84 -25.82
C ARG A 29 1.23 -2.96 -24.85
N SER A 30 -0.04 -3.05 -24.48
CA SER A 30 -0.61 -4.11 -23.63
C SER A 30 -0.30 -5.52 -24.14
N ASP A 31 -0.05 -5.66 -25.44
CA ASP A 31 0.26 -6.90 -26.15
C ASP A 31 1.57 -7.57 -25.71
N LYS A 32 2.45 -6.89 -24.96
CA LYS A 32 3.74 -7.42 -24.48
C LYS A 32 3.82 -7.66 -22.97
N ALA A 33 2.76 -7.40 -22.22
CA ALA A 33 2.75 -7.54 -20.76
C ALA A 33 2.49 -8.99 -20.26
N GLY A 34 2.07 -9.90 -21.15
CA GLY A 34 1.57 -11.24 -20.78
C GLY A 34 2.60 -12.36 -20.62
N GLU A 35 3.85 -12.22 -21.08
CA GLU A 35 4.76 -13.38 -21.22
C GLU A 35 6.01 -13.36 -20.33
N SER A 36 6.10 -12.45 -19.37
CA SER A 36 7.23 -12.40 -18.43
C SER A 36 6.78 -12.84 -17.04
N LEU A 37 6.78 -14.15 -16.77
CA LEU A 37 6.70 -14.65 -15.40
C LEU A 37 7.89 -14.08 -14.61
N LEU A 38 7.60 -13.14 -13.70
CA LEU A 38 8.62 -12.57 -12.83
C LEU A 38 9.20 -13.68 -11.93
N PRO A 39 10.53 -13.78 -11.78
CA PRO A 39 11.11 -14.74 -10.86
C PRO A 39 10.60 -14.48 -9.45
N LYS A 40 10.35 -15.54 -8.66
CA LYS A 40 9.72 -15.47 -7.34
C LYS A 40 10.34 -14.42 -6.40
N ARG A 41 11.65 -14.18 -6.51
CA ARG A 41 12.40 -13.18 -5.73
C ARG A 41 12.01 -11.73 -6.03
N LEU A 42 11.52 -11.45 -7.24
CA LEU A 42 11.01 -10.14 -7.63
C LEU A 42 9.49 -10.06 -7.52
N ALA A 43 8.79 -11.17 -7.79
CA ALA A 43 7.34 -11.24 -7.64
C ALA A 43 6.90 -11.06 -6.18
N LEU A 44 7.53 -11.77 -5.23
CA LEU A 44 7.09 -11.75 -3.83
C LEU A 44 7.11 -10.33 -3.23
N PRO A 45 8.18 -9.52 -3.34
CA PRO A 45 8.18 -8.17 -2.79
C PRO A 45 7.18 -7.24 -3.48
N ILE A 46 7.05 -7.35 -4.81
CA ILE A 46 6.15 -6.49 -5.57
C ILE A 46 4.69 -6.76 -5.17
N PHE A 47 4.30 -8.04 -5.04
CA PHE A 47 2.94 -8.40 -4.65
C PHE A 47 2.69 -8.30 -3.13
N ALA A 48 3.73 -8.43 -2.30
CA ALA A 48 3.62 -8.24 -0.85
C ALA A 48 3.61 -6.77 -0.43
N SER A 49 3.95 -5.84 -1.34
CA SER A 49 4.05 -4.42 -0.99
C SER A 49 2.75 -3.86 -0.44
N ASP A 50 1.61 -4.27 -0.98
CA ASP A 50 0.28 -3.79 -0.59
C ASP A 50 -0.09 -4.18 0.85
N PRO A 51 -0.05 -5.47 1.25
CA PRO A 51 -0.26 -5.84 2.65
C PRO A 51 0.82 -5.29 3.59
N LEU A 52 2.06 -5.10 3.12
CA LEU A 52 3.13 -4.50 3.92
C LEU A 52 2.89 -3.01 4.19
N SER A 53 2.38 -2.25 3.23
CA SER A 53 1.97 -0.86 3.47
C SER A 53 0.85 -0.75 4.49
N SER A 54 -0.08 -1.70 4.51
CA SER A 54 -1.17 -1.73 5.50
C SER A 54 -0.67 -1.85 6.95
N VAL A 55 0.42 -2.58 7.17
CA VAL A 55 1.04 -2.68 8.51
C VAL A 55 1.56 -1.33 9.02
N ALA A 56 1.98 -0.44 8.11
CA ALA A 56 2.59 0.84 8.48
C ALA A 56 1.57 1.86 9.03
N TYR A 57 0.27 1.70 8.75
CA TYR A 57 -0.78 2.58 9.27
C TYR A 57 -1.80 1.87 10.18
N ALA A 58 -2.09 0.60 9.94
CA ALA A 58 -3.16 -0.11 10.66
C ALA A 58 -2.90 -0.22 12.17
N THR A 59 -1.65 -0.35 12.58
CA THR A 59 -1.28 -0.44 14.01
C THR A 59 -1.63 0.85 14.75
N GLN A 60 -1.32 2.00 14.16
CA GLN A 60 -1.66 3.30 14.71
C GLN A 60 -3.18 3.51 14.74
N GLU A 61 -3.89 3.16 13.67
CA GLU A 61 -5.35 3.31 13.61
C GLU A 61 -6.07 2.51 14.69
N ILE A 62 -5.61 1.29 15.00
CA ILE A 62 -6.16 0.50 16.12
C ILE A 62 -6.03 1.29 17.44
N LEU A 63 -4.87 1.91 17.69
CA LEU A 63 -4.65 2.67 18.91
C LEU A 63 -5.49 3.95 18.96
N ILE A 64 -5.61 4.68 17.84
CA ILE A 64 -6.44 5.89 17.76
C ILE A 64 -7.91 5.55 18.05
N VAL A 65 -8.45 4.52 17.41
CA VAL A 65 -9.85 4.10 17.61
C VAL A 65 -10.11 3.63 19.04
N LEU A 66 -9.19 2.86 19.64
CA LEU A 66 -9.30 2.46 21.04
C LEU A 66 -9.21 3.68 21.98
N THR A 67 -8.32 4.62 21.70
CA THR A 67 -8.18 5.86 22.48
C THR A 67 -9.46 6.69 22.43
N LEU A 68 -10.11 6.78 21.26
CA LEU A 68 -11.40 7.45 21.08
C LEU A 68 -12.52 6.76 21.88
N ALA A 69 -12.49 5.42 21.99
CA ALA A 69 -13.42 4.68 22.84
C ALA A 69 -13.13 4.87 24.33
N GLY A 70 -11.89 5.20 24.68
CA GLY A 70 -11.42 5.47 26.04
C GLY A 70 -10.05 4.84 26.29
N THR A 71 -9.17 5.54 27.00
CA THR A 71 -7.79 5.06 27.27
C THR A 71 -7.74 3.76 28.07
N ALA A 72 -8.77 3.49 28.87
CA ALA A 72 -8.97 2.22 29.55
C ALA A 72 -9.09 1.03 28.60
N PHE A 73 -9.37 1.22 27.31
CA PHE A 73 -9.47 0.14 26.31
C PHE A 73 -8.15 -0.19 25.60
N LEU A 74 -7.06 0.54 25.87
CA LEU A 74 -5.78 0.29 25.21
C LEU A 74 -5.21 -1.11 25.48
N PHE A 75 -5.57 -1.75 26.61
CA PHE A 75 -5.16 -3.13 26.89
C PHE A 75 -5.76 -4.15 25.90
N LEU A 76 -6.79 -3.78 25.13
CA LEU A 76 -7.38 -4.64 24.09
C LEU A 76 -6.52 -4.68 22.82
N ALA A 77 -5.58 -3.76 22.62
CA ALA A 77 -4.80 -3.67 21.38
C ALA A 77 -4.09 -4.99 21.01
N PRO A 78 -3.43 -5.72 21.93
CA PRO A 78 -2.83 -7.02 21.62
C PRO A 78 -3.87 -8.09 21.22
N TRP A 79 -5.05 -8.06 21.84
CA TRP A 79 -6.14 -9.00 21.53
C TRP A 79 -6.74 -8.75 20.15
N LEU A 80 -6.91 -7.48 19.78
CA LEU A 80 -7.30 -7.11 18.41
C LEU A 80 -6.24 -7.55 17.40
N ALA A 81 -4.95 -7.39 17.71
CA ALA A 81 -3.87 -7.85 16.84
C ALA A 81 -3.94 -9.37 16.62
N VAL A 82 -4.18 -10.17 17.66
CA VAL A 82 -4.39 -11.63 17.54
C VAL A 82 -5.61 -11.94 16.66
N ALA A 83 -6.72 -11.24 16.84
CA ALA A 83 -7.92 -11.42 16.02
C ALA A 83 -7.64 -11.13 14.53
N VAL A 84 -6.88 -10.08 14.22
CA VAL A 84 -6.45 -9.74 12.85
C VAL A 84 -5.55 -10.83 12.28
N VAL A 85 -4.61 -11.38 13.06
CA VAL A 85 -3.75 -12.49 12.63
C VAL A 85 -4.59 -13.72 12.28
N VAL A 86 -5.56 -14.09 13.13
CA VAL A 86 -6.48 -15.20 12.86
C VAL A 86 -7.27 -14.96 11.58
N LEU A 87 -7.81 -13.74 11.39
CA LEU A 87 -8.51 -13.35 10.17
C LEU A 87 -7.62 -13.50 8.93
N LEU A 88 -6.37 -13.03 8.99
CA LEU A 88 -5.42 -13.16 7.89
C LEU A 88 -5.12 -14.63 7.56
N VAL A 89 -5.00 -15.51 8.55
CA VAL A 89 -4.83 -16.95 8.32
C VAL A 89 -6.02 -17.53 7.57
N VAL A 90 -7.25 -17.20 7.99
CA VAL A 90 -8.49 -17.65 7.32
C VAL A 90 -8.53 -17.14 5.87
N VAL A 91 -8.22 -15.86 5.66
CA VAL A 91 -8.17 -15.23 4.34
C VAL A 91 -7.15 -15.92 3.43
N VAL A 92 -5.94 -16.19 3.92
CA VAL A 92 -4.90 -16.89 3.15
C VAL A 92 -5.33 -18.31 2.78
N LEU A 93 -5.94 -19.05 3.71
CA LEU A 93 -6.44 -20.40 3.43
C LEU A 93 -7.56 -20.37 2.39
N SER A 94 -8.48 -19.41 2.48
CA SER A 94 -9.55 -19.20 1.51
C SER A 94 -8.99 -18.87 0.11
N TYR A 95 -8.07 -17.91 0.00
CA TYR A 95 -7.45 -17.55 -1.28
C TYR A 95 -6.68 -18.72 -1.90
N ARG A 96 -6.02 -19.57 -1.08
CA ARG A 96 -5.37 -20.78 -1.61
C ARG A 96 -6.36 -21.73 -2.29
N GLN A 97 -7.57 -21.88 -1.74
CA GLN A 97 -8.62 -22.70 -2.35
C GLN A 97 -9.09 -22.08 -3.67
N VAL A 98 -9.34 -20.77 -3.68
CA VAL A 98 -9.79 -20.04 -4.89
C VAL A 98 -8.76 -20.12 -6.01
N VAL A 99 -7.48 -19.88 -5.72
CA VAL A 99 -6.39 -19.95 -6.71
C VAL A 99 -6.25 -21.35 -7.29
N HIS A 100 -6.47 -22.40 -6.48
CA HIS A 100 -6.43 -23.78 -6.97
C HIS A 100 -7.63 -24.13 -7.85
N ALA A 101 -8.83 -23.65 -7.49
CA ALA A 101 -10.04 -23.89 -8.26
C ALA A 101 -10.13 -23.08 -9.56
N TYR A 102 -9.48 -21.90 -9.61
CA TYR A 102 -9.52 -20.97 -10.74
C TYR A 102 -8.10 -20.59 -11.23
N PRO A 103 -7.38 -21.52 -11.89
CA PRO A 103 -6.00 -21.29 -12.34
C PRO A 103 -5.89 -20.32 -13.53
N SER A 104 -7.00 -19.93 -14.14
CA SER A 104 -7.08 -18.93 -15.22
C SER A 104 -6.65 -17.53 -14.80
N GLY A 105 -6.63 -17.24 -13.49
CA GLY A 105 -6.10 -15.99 -12.95
C GLY A 105 -6.99 -14.75 -13.17
N GLY A 106 -8.26 -14.91 -13.54
CA GLY A 106 -9.19 -13.78 -13.75
C GLY A 106 -9.69 -13.10 -12.46
N GLY A 107 -9.17 -13.52 -11.29
CA GLY A 107 -9.44 -12.90 -9.99
C GLY A 107 -10.90 -13.01 -9.54
N ASP A 108 -11.25 -12.21 -8.53
CA ASP A 108 -12.55 -12.27 -7.86
C ASP A 108 -13.73 -11.98 -8.80
N TYR A 109 -13.50 -11.19 -9.86
CA TYR A 109 -14.49 -10.94 -10.91
C TYR A 109 -14.89 -12.23 -11.65
N GLU A 110 -13.90 -13.03 -12.08
CA GLU A 110 -14.15 -14.28 -12.80
C GLU A 110 -14.91 -15.28 -11.92
N VAL A 111 -14.51 -15.38 -10.65
CA VAL A 111 -15.16 -16.24 -9.66
C VAL A 111 -16.63 -15.83 -9.46
N ALA A 112 -16.89 -14.54 -9.25
CA ALA A 112 -18.26 -14.05 -9.08
C ALA A 112 -19.11 -14.23 -10.35
N ALA A 113 -18.53 -14.02 -11.53
CA ALA A 113 -19.23 -14.14 -12.79
C ALA A 113 -19.67 -15.59 -13.06
N LYS A 114 -18.79 -16.55 -12.79
CA LYS A 114 -19.06 -17.98 -13.00
C LYS A 114 -20.09 -18.55 -12.03
N ASN A 115 -20.11 -18.09 -10.77
CA ASN A 115 -20.95 -18.68 -9.72
C ASN A 115 -22.26 -17.92 -9.46
N HIS A 116 -22.27 -16.59 -9.62
CA HIS A 116 -23.37 -15.72 -9.20
C HIS A 116 -23.89 -14.81 -10.31
N GLY A 117 -23.33 -14.94 -11.52
CA GLY A 117 -23.78 -14.23 -12.71
C GLY A 117 -23.29 -12.78 -12.82
N ARG A 118 -23.87 -12.07 -13.79
CA ARG A 118 -23.36 -10.75 -14.22
C ARG A 118 -23.54 -9.66 -13.16
N PHE A 119 -24.63 -9.67 -12.41
CA PHE A 119 -24.87 -8.60 -11.42
C PHE A 119 -23.86 -8.66 -10.28
N ALA A 120 -23.64 -9.84 -9.69
CA ALA A 120 -22.66 -10.03 -8.62
C ALA A 120 -21.23 -9.68 -9.07
N SER A 121 -20.84 -10.07 -10.29
CA SER A 121 -19.52 -9.71 -10.82
C SER A 121 -19.34 -8.22 -11.07
N LEU A 122 -20.39 -7.49 -11.47
CA LEU A 122 -20.32 -6.02 -11.58
C LEU A 122 -20.17 -5.34 -10.21
N VAL A 123 -20.82 -5.86 -9.17
CA VAL A 123 -20.63 -5.38 -7.79
C VAL A 123 -19.18 -5.59 -7.36
N VAL A 124 -18.62 -6.79 -7.59
CA VAL A 124 -17.21 -7.07 -7.30
C VAL A 124 -16.27 -6.15 -8.08
N ALA A 125 -16.50 -5.95 -9.38
CA ALA A 125 -15.68 -5.03 -10.18
C ALA A 125 -15.73 -3.59 -9.63
N SER A 126 -16.91 -3.13 -9.22
CA SER A 126 -17.09 -1.79 -8.67
C SER A 126 -16.39 -1.65 -7.31
N ALA A 127 -16.50 -2.66 -6.45
CA ALA A 127 -15.82 -2.72 -5.16
C ALA A 127 -14.29 -2.69 -5.35
N LEU A 128 -13.74 -3.46 -6.29
CA LEU A 128 -12.31 -3.47 -6.58
C LEU A 128 -11.80 -2.12 -7.09
N LEU A 129 -12.58 -1.40 -7.90
CA LEU A 129 -12.20 -0.05 -8.34
C LEU A 129 -12.12 0.93 -7.17
N ILE A 130 -13.09 0.86 -6.24
CA ILE A 130 -13.08 1.69 -5.03
C ILE A 130 -11.90 1.31 -4.15
N ASP A 131 -11.66 0.01 -3.95
CA ASP A 131 -10.54 -0.54 -3.18
C ASP A 131 -9.21 0.00 -3.71
N TYR A 132 -8.96 -0.09 -5.03
CA TYR A 132 -7.73 0.45 -5.61
C TYR A 132 -7.55 1.95 -5.41
N VAL A 133 -8.64 2.74 -5.50
CA VAL A 133 -8.57 4.19 -5.24
C VAL A 133 -8.29 4.47 -3.77
N MET A 134 -8.96 3.75 -2.86
CA MET A 134 -8.80 3.89 -1.42
C MET A 134 -7.40 3.48 -0.98
N THR A 135 -6.86 2.38 -1.49
CA THR A 135 -5.51 1.92 -1.17
C THR A 135 -4.47 2.97 -1.53
N VAL A 136 -4.57 3.60 -2.71
CA VAL A 136 -3.66 4.70 -3.09
C VAL A 136 -3.84 5.90 -2.17
N ALA A 137 -5.09 6.30 -1.90
CA ALA A 137 -5.38 7.46 -1.07
C ALA A 137 -4.86 7.29 0.37
N VAL A 138 -5.17 6.16 1.01
CA VAL A 138 -4.77 5.85 2.39
C VAL A 138 -3.26 5.68 2.49
N SER A 139 -2.63 4.97 1.54
CA SER A 139 -1.18 4.76 1.55
C SER A 139 -0.41 6.06 1.39
N VAL A 140 -0.86 6.98 0.52
CA VAL A 140 -0.20 8.29 0.34
C VAL A 140 -0.46 9.22 1.53
N ALA A 141 -1.66 9.19 2.11
CA ALA A 141 -1.94 9.94 3.34
C ALA A 141 -1.02 9.49 4.48
N SER A 142 -0.98 8.19 4.79
CA SER A 142 -0.07 7.65 5.80
C SER A 142 1.41 7.90 5.46
N GLY A 143 1.80 7.75 4.20
CA GLY A 143 3.16 8.07 3.76
C GLY A 143 3.53 9.54 4.00
N THR A 144 2.58 10.46 3.79
CA THR A 144 2.76 11.89 4.07
C THR A 144 2.92 12.14 5.57
N ASP A 145 2.16 11.44 6.39
CA ASP A 145 2.23 11.54 7.86
C ASP A 145 3.57 11.05 8.39
N ASN A 146 4.10 9.96 7.83
CA ASN A 146 5.43 9.45 8.16
C ASN A 146 6.53 10.46 7.78
N ILE A 147 6.38 11.18 6.66
CA ILE A 147 7.32 12.24 6.27
C ILE A 147 7.23 13.44 7.22
N ILE A 148 6.02 13.87 7.58
CA ILE A 148 5.81 14.98 8.52
C ILE A 148 6.35 14.63 9.91
N SER A 149 6.24 13.38 10.34
CA SER A 149 6.82 12.90 11.60
C SER A 149 8.35 13.09 11.63
N ALA A 150 9.04 12.86 10.51
CA ALA A 150 10.47 13.13 10.39
C ALA A 150 10.80 14.62 10.20
N PHE A 151 9.91 15.40 9.56
CA PHE A 151 10.11 16.82 9.24
C PHE A 151 8.87 17.66 9.60
N PRO A 152 8.69 18.05 10.88
CA PRO A 152 7.45 18.68 11.36
C PRO A 152 7.07 20.00 10.68
N ALA A 153 8.07 20.74 10.17
CA ALA A 153 7.84 21.99 9.43
C ALA A 153 6.97 21.83 8.17
N LEU A 154 6.84 20.60 7.66
CA LEU A 154 6.00 20.28 6.50
C LEU A 154 4.51 20.13 6.83
N ALA A 155 4.13 20.15 8.12
CA ALA A 155 2.74 19.90 8.56
C ALA A 155 1.72 20.86 7.94
N GLU A 156 2.06 22.15 7.78
CA GLU A 156 1.19 23.17 7.17
C GLU A 156 0.84 22.85 5.70
N HIS A 157 1.69 22.07 5.02
CA HIS A 157 1.56 21.74 3.61
C HIS A 157 1.09 20.30 3.37
N ARG A 158 0.56 19.63 4.40
CA ARG A 158 0.16 18.21 4.37
C ARG A 158 -0.65 17.82 3.14
N VAL A 159 -1.72 18.56 2.84
CA VAL A 159 -2.61 18.25 1.70
C VAL A 159 -1.88 18.42 0.36
N LEU A 160 -1.08 19.48 0.22
CA LEU A 160 -0.30 19.74 -1.00
C LEU A 160 0.77 18.67 -1.23
N LEU A 161 1.42 18.20 -0.16
CA LEU A 161 2.38 17.11 -0.23
C LEU A 161 1.71 15.80 -0.65
N ALA A 162 0.57 15.45 -0.05
CA ALA A 162 -0.16 14.23 -0.39
C ALA A 162 -0.60 14.25 -1.87
N VAL A 163 -1.23 15.33 -2.33
CA VAL A 163 -1.65 15.47 -3.73
C VAL A 163 -0.44 15.48 -4.68
N GLY A 164 0.65 16.15 -4.30
CA GLY A 164 1.90 16.15 -5.05
C GLY A 164 2.51 14.75 -5.19
N LEU A 165 2.48 13.95 -4.13
CA LEU A 165 2.93 12.54 -4.15
C LEU A 165 2.04 11.67 -5.03
N VAL A 166 0.70 11.83 -4.97
CA VAL A 166 -0.21 11.13 -5.90
C VAL A 166 0.10 11.49 -7.34
N ALA A 167 0.26 12.78 -7.66
CA ALA A 167 0.58 13.25 -9.00
C ALA A 167 1.94 12.71 -9.48
N PHE A 168 2.94 12.68 -8.59
CA PHE A 168 4.25 12.10 -8.87
C PHE A 168 4.16 10.59 -9.15
N LEU A 169 3.47 9.82 -8.31
CA LEU A 169 3.27 8.38 -8.51
C LEU A 169 2.48 8.09 -9.80
N ALA A 170 1.48 8.91 -10.12
CA ALA A 170 0.75 8.83 -11.37
C ALA A 170 1.68 9.07 -12.58
N ALA A 171 2.47 10.15 -12.55
CA ALA A 171 3.45 10.44 -13.59
C ALA A 171 4.51 9.33 -13.73
N ALA A 172 4.98 8.79 -12.61
CA ALA A 172 5.92 7.67 -12.56
C ALA A 172 5.35 6.40 -13.20
N ASN A 173 4.10 6.05 -12.87
CA ASN A 173 3.39 4.92 -13.44
C ASN A 173 3.16 5.10 -14.95
N LEU A 174 2.81 6.31 -15.39
CA LEU A 174 2.59 6.60 -16.80
C LEU A 174 3.90 6.54 -17.62
N ARG A 175 5.03 6.95 -17.03
CA ARG A 175 6.38 6.87 -17.64
C ARG A 175 6.92 5.44 -17.78
N GLY A 176 6.23 4.44 -17.25
CA GLY A 176 6.64 3.04 -17.39
C GLY A 176 7.77 2.62 -16.45
N LEU A 177 7.95 3.30 -15.31
CA LEU A 177 8.91 2.87 -14.27
C LEU A 177 8.67 1.44 -13.77
N ARG A 178 7.47 0.90 -14.01
CA ARG A 178 7.05 -0.48 -13.72
C ARG A 178 7.87 -1.56 -14.44
N GLU A 179 8.62 -1.23 -15.50
CA GLU A 179 9.48 -2.20 -16.21
C GLU A 179 10.77 -2.56 -15.44
N SER A 180 11.16 -1.78 -14.43
CA SER A 180 12.32 -2.08 -13.58
C SER A 180 11.90 -2.82 -12.31
N GLY A 181 11.51 -4.09 -12.42
CA GLY A 181 11.12 -4.93 -11.27
C GLY A 181 12.17 -5.00 -10.14
N LYS A 182 13.45 -4.71 -10.43
CA LYS A 182 14.51 -4.57 -9.42
C LYS A 182 14.37 -3.32 -8.55
N SER A 183 13.97 -2.19 -9.14
CA SER A 183 13.86 -0.90 -8.43
C SER A 183 12.73 -0.90 -7.40
N PHE A 184 11.69 -1.70 -7.62
CA PHE A 184 10.56 -1.85 -6.69
C PHE A 184 10.83 -2.85 -5.55
N ALA A 185 11.70 -3.85 -5.76
CA ALA A 185 11.96 -4.84 -4.72
C ALA A 185 12.86 -4.32 -3.58
N VAL A 186 13.76 -3.37 -3.88
CA VAL A 186 14.72 -2.83 -2.90
C VAL A 186 14.04 -2.15 -1.71
N PRO A 187 13.09 -1.20 -1.89
CA PRO A 187 12.40 -0.57 -0.77
C PRO A 187 11.65 -1.57 0.11
N THR A 188 11.00 -2.57 -0.49
CA THR A 188 10.26 -3.59 0.25
C THR A 188 11.19 -4.42 1.15
N TYR A 189 12.34 -4.85 0.63
CA TYR A 189 13.31 -5.61 1.44
C TYR A 189 13.93 -4.76 2.54
N LEU A 190 14.22 -3.48 2.28
CA LEU A 190 14.71 -2.56 3.29
C LEU A 190 13.67 -2.35 4.40
N PHE A 191 12.40 -2.22 4.05
CA PHE A 191 11.30 -2.10 5.02
C PHE A 191 11.21 -3.35 5.91
N VAL A 192 11.19 -4.55 5.31
CA VAL A 192 11.14 -5.81 6.07
C VAL A 192 12.36 -5.95 6.99
N ALA A 193 13.56 -5.66 6.48
CA ALA A 193 14.78 -5.70 7.29
C ALA A 193 14.73 -4.68 8.44
N GLY A 194 14.25 -3.46 8.20
CA GLY A 194 14.09 -2.42 9.21
C GLY A 194 13.13 -2.82 10.33
N ILE A 195 11.97 -3.38 9.98
CA ILE A 195 11.02 -3.92 10.97
C ILE A 195 11.66 -5.06 11.78
N LEU A 196 12.35 -5.99 11.12
CA LEU A 196 13.00 -7.11 11.82
C LEU A 196 14.05 -6.61 12.81
N VAL A 197 14.87 -5.63 12.42
CA VAL A 197 15.85 -5.01 13.32
C VAL A 197 15.16 -4.33 14.50
N MET A 198 14.09 -3.58 14.26
CA MET A 198 13.29 -2.92 15.32
C MET A 198 12.72 -3.95 16.30
N VAL A 199 12.13 -5.04 15.82
CA VAL A 199 11.54 -6.09 16.65
C VAL A 199 12.61 -6.84 17.45
N VAL A 200 13.70 -7.25 16.81
CA VAL A 200 14.81 -7.97 17.47
C VAL A 200 15.46 -7.10 18.53
N THR A 201 15.75 -5.84 18.23
CA THR A 201 16.33 -4.90 19.21
C THR A 201 15.39 -4.67 20.38
N GLY A 202 14.08 -4.56 20.14
CA GLY A 202 13.05 -4.50 21.18
C GLY A 202 13.08 -5.71 22.12
N PHE A 203 13.07 -6.93 21.56
CA PHE A 203 13.17 -8.16 22.35
C PHE A 203 14.48 -8.28 23.13
N VAL A 204 15.61 -7.91 22.50
CA VAL A 204 16.92 -7.95 23.17
C VAL A 204 16.93 -7.00 24.36
N ARG A 205 16.42 -5.78 24.21
CA ARG A 205 16.30 -4.82 25.31
C ARG A 205 15.37 -5.34 26.40
N TYR A 206 14.24 -5.95 26.04
CA TYR A 206 13.27 -6.47 27.01
C TYR A 206 13.81 -7.64 27.85
N PHE A 207 14.51 -8.59 27.23
CA PHE A 207 14.94 -9.82 27.90
C PHE A 207 16.36 -9.78 28.46
N PHE A 208 17.25 -8.98 27.87
CA PHE A 208 18.69 -8.99 28.20
C PHE A 208 19.20 -7.66 28.77
N THR A 209 18.37 -6.61 28.84
CA THR A 209 18.73 -5.33 29.45
C THR A 209 17.72 -5.02 30.56
N ASP A 210 18.17 -4.59 31.74
CA ASP A 210 17.27 -4.11 32.81
C ASP A 210 16.60 -2.74 32.49
N ALA A 211 16.68 -2.31 31.22
CA ALA A 211 16.04 -1.10 30.75
C ALA A 211 14.55 -1.38 30.53
N SER A 212 13.69 -0.76 31.33
CA SER A 212 12.26 -0.78 31.08
C SER A 212 11.98 -0.22 29.69
N LEU A 213 11.26 -0.98 28.86
CA LEU A 213 10.73 -0.49 27.59
C LEU A 213 9.61 0.50 27.88
N VAL A 214 10.00 1.75 28.13
CA VAL A 214 9.08 2.87 28.31
C VAL A 214 8.87 3.51 26.95
N ALA A 215 7.62 3.58 26.51
CA ALA A 215 7.27 4.32 25.29
C ALA A 215 7.64 5.80 25.48
N GLU A 216 8.08 6.49 24.43
CA GLU A 216 8.28 7.95 24.50
C GLU A 216 7.01 8.68 24.93
N SER A 217 5.85 8.10 24.64
CA SER A 217 4.56 8.64 25.04
C SER A 217 4.20 8.43 26.51
N ALA A 218 4.96 7.65 27.27
CA ALA A 218 4.63 7.34 28.67
C ALA A 218 4.69 8.57 29.59
N SER A 219 5.40 9.63 29.18
CA SER A 219 5.43 10.90 29.89
C SER A 219 4.28 11.85 29.53
N TYR A 220 3.46 11.53 28.53
CA TYR A 220 2.32 12.38 28.18
C TYR A 220 1.15 12.13 29.13
N THR A 221 0.69 13.22 29.76
CA THR A 221 -0.52 13.23 30.57
C THR A 221 -1.71 13.62 29.70
N ILE A 222 -2.84 12.93 29.89
CA ILE A 222 -4.09 13.26 29.20
C ILE A 222 -4.64 14.55 29.81
N THR A 223 -4.61 15.65 29.06
CA THR A 223 -5.36 16.86 29.41
C THR A 223 -6.79 16.74 28.85
N PRO A 224 -7.83 16.71 29.70
CA PRO A 224 -9.21 16.72 29.21
C PRO A 224 -9.50 18.02 28.46
N GLU A 225 -10.24 17.91 27.36
CA GLU A 225 -10.75 19.07 26.63
C GLU A 225 -11.76 19.81 27.54
N PRO A 226 -11.70 21.15 27.65
CA PRO A 226 -12.57 21.91 28.53
C PRO A 226 -14.06 21.59 28.28
N GLY A 227 -14.76 21.11 29.31
CA GLY A 227 -16.18 20.72 29.23
C GLY A 227 -16.43 19.20 29.23
N TYR A 228 -15.38 18.37 29.18
CA TYR A 228 -15.46 16.91 29.26
C TYR A 228 -14.71 16.31 30.47
N ASP A 229 -14.50 17.10 31.53
CA ASP A 229 -13.75 16.70 32.74
C ASP A 229 -14.32 15.44 33.43
N ASN A 230 -15.60 15.13 33.20
CA ASN A 230 -16.28 13.97 33.80
C ASN A 230 -16.17 12.67 32.98
N LEU A 231 -15.54 12.69 31.79
CA LEU A 231 -15.35 11.50 30.95
C LEU A 231 -13.93 10.91 31.06
N ALA A 232 -13.00 11.65 31.66
CA ALA A 232 -11.67 11.16 32.00
C ALA A 232 -11.73 10.54 33.41
N GLY A 233 -12.07 9.25 33.47
CA GLY A 233 -11.83 8.44 34.66
C GLY A 233 -10.36 8.19 34.91
#